data_AF-A0A9N9Q0I8-F1
#
_entry.id   AF-A0A9N9Q0I8-F1
#
_cell.length_a   1.000
_cell.length_b   1.000
_cell.length_c   1.000
_cell.angle_alpha   90.00
_cell.angle_beta   90.00
_cell.angle_gamma   90.00
#
_symmetry.space_group_name_H-M   'P 1'
#
loop_
_entity.id
_entity.type
_entity.pdbx_description
1 polymer ?
#
loop_
_entity_poly.entity_id
_entity_poly.type
_entity_poly.pdbx_seq_one_letter_code
_entity_poly.pdbx_strand_id
1 'polypeptide(L)'
;MSPGEGEVVVEKRFASSFFGTSLSTLLVGLGCDCTILAGFSTSGCVRATALDAMQHNFPPFVVREACGDRHKSVNDSNLFDMQQKFAEVVSEEEIMTLIDGVKKK
;
A
#
# COMPACT_ATOMS: atom_id res chain seq x y z
N MET A 1 -5.37 -15.44 6.05
CA MET A 1 -4.21 -15.02 6.85
C MET A 1 -4.73 -14.34 8.10
N SER A 2 -4.14 -14.65 9.25
CA SER A 2 -4.43 -13.97 10.53
C SER A 2 -3.20 -13.13 10.90
N PRO A 3 -3.37 -11.98 11.59
CA PRO A 3 -2.24 -11.16 12.00
C PRO A 3 -1.25 -11.94 12.89
N GLY A 4 0.03 -11.74 12.64
CA GLY A 4 1.12 -12.24 13.49
C GLY A 4 1.24 -11.48 14.81
N GLU A 5 2.11 -11.97 15.69
CA GLU A 5 2.42 -11.26 16.93
C GLU A 5 3.07 -9.91 16.63
N GLY A 6 2.53 -8.84 17.24
CA GLY A 6 3.01 -7.47 17.02
C GLY A 6 2.47 -6.79 15.76
N GLU A 7 1.70 -7.48 14.91
CA GLU A 7 1.05 -6.86 13.76
C GLU A 7 -0.20 -6.09 14.18
N VAL A 8 -0.27 -4.82 13.77
CA VAL A 8 -1.39 -3.93 14.12
C VAL A 8 -2.53 -4.08 13.12
N VAL A 9 -3.75 -4.28 13.63
CA VAL A 9 -4.98 -4.27 12.82
C VAL A 9 -5.62 -2.89 12.87
N VAL A 10 -5.83 -2.28 11.71
CA VAL A 10 -6.56 -1.01 11.58
C VAL A 10 -7.93 -1.27 10.98
N GLU A 11 -8.96 -1.02 11.77
CA GLU A 11 -10.35 -1.07 11.28
C GLU A 11 -10.68 0.21 10.51
N LYS A 12 -11.08 0.06 9.25
CA LYS A 12 -11.49 1.18 8.39
C LYS A 12 -12.94 1.05 7.95
N ARG A 13 -13.62 2.19 7.82
CA ARG A 13 -15.00 2.27 7.31
C ARG A 13 -15.10 2.70 5.85
N PHE A 14 -14.01 3.23 5.30
CA PHE A 14 -13.97 3.82 3.96
C PHE A 14 -12.90 3.15 3.08
N ALA A 15 -12.81 3.58 1.83
CA ALA A 15 -11.90 2.99 0.85
C ALA A 15 -10.44 3.12 1.30
N SER A 16 -9.99 4.34 1.57
CA SER A 16 -8.64 4.61 2.10
C SER A 16 -8.48 4.08 3.52
N SER A 17 -7.35 3.43 3.78
CA SER A 17 -6.96 3.01 5.12
C SER A 17 -6.51 4.17 6.03
N PHE A 18 -6.29 5.37 5.48
CA PHE A 18 -5.95 6.58 6.25
C PHE A 18 -7.21 7.33 6.70
N PHE A 19 -8.20 7.43 5.82
CA PHE A 19 -9.36 8.28 6.07
C PHE A 19 -10.20 7.79 7.25
N GLY A 20 -10.27 8.62 8.30
CA GLY A 20 -11.01 8.31 9.52
C GLY A 20 -10.37 7.24 10.40
N THR A 21 -9.08 6.97 10.25
CA THR A 21 -8.32 6.02 11.08
C THR A 21 -7.11 6.71 11.73
N SER A 22 -6.41 6.00 12.61
CA SER A 22 -5.15 6.44 13.22
C SER A 22 -3.89 6.01 12.45
N LEU A 23 -4.03 5.53 11.20
CA LEU A 23 -2.93 4.91 10.46
C LEU A 23 -1.76 5.89 10.24
N SER A 24 -2.01 7.14 9.86
CA SER A 24 -0.95 8.14 9.64
C SER A 24 -0.13 8.36 10.91
N THR A 25 -0.79 8.62 12.05
CA THR A 25 -0.13 8.80 13.35
C THR A 25 0.65 7.56 13.76
N LEU A 26 0.12 6.36 13.50
CA LEU A 26 0.81 5.11 13.78
C LEU A 26 2.10 4.99 12.97
N LEU A 27 2.04 5.21 11.65
CA LEU A 27 3.21 5.14 10.76
C LEU A 27 4.27 6.17 11.15
N VAL A 28 3.87 7.40 11.49
CA VAL A 28 4.79 8.42 12.03
C VAL A 28 5.44 7.95 13.32
N GLY A 29 4.66 7.40 14.26
CA GLY A 29 5.17 6.90 15.55
C GLY A 29 6.13 5.72 15.41
N LEU A 30 5.96 4.90 14.37
CA LEU A 30 6.87 3.81 14.03
C LEU A 30 8.12 4.28 13.25
N GLY A 31 8.17 5.56 12.86
CA GLY A 31 9.27 6.11 12.07
C GLY A 31 9.31 5.55 10.64
N CYS A 32 8.16 5.15 10.09
CA CYS A 32 8.05 4.75 8.70
C CYS A 32 8.25 5.96 7.78
N ASP A 33 8.84 5.73 6.61
CA ASP A 33 9.09 6.75 5.58
C ASP A 33 8.40 6.45 4.25
N CYS A 34 7.89 5.23 4.08
CA CYS A 34 7.17 4.77 2.90
C CYS A 34 6.12 3.72 3.30
N THR A 35 5.29 3.31 2.34
CA THR A 35 4.36 2.19 2.51
C THR A 35 4.52 1.18 1.39
N ILE A 36 4.37 -0.11 1.72
CA ILE A 36 4.22 -1.19 0.75
C ILE A 36 2.77 -1.64 0.79
N LEU A 37 2.09 -1.58 -0.34
CA LEU A 37 0.65 -1.82 -0.44
C LEU A 37 0.37 -3.10 -1.23
N ALA A 38 -0.47 -3.93 -0.62
CA ALA A 38 -1.06 -5.13 -1.20
C ALA A 38 -2.55 -5.18 -0.82
N GLY A 39 -3.34 -5.94 -1.58
CA GLY A 39 -4.73 -6.24 -1.22
C GLY A 39 -5.74 -6.02 -2.34
N PHE A 40 -6.98 -5.72 -1.95
CA PHE A 40 -8.13 -5.72 -2.84
C PHE A 40 -9.20 -4.68 -2.44
N SER A 41 -9.89 -4.01 -3.37
CA SER A 41 -9.63 -4.02 -4.81
C SER A 41 -8.59 -2.97 -5.20
N THR A 42 -7.83 -3.24 -6.27
CA THR A 42 -6.83 -2.33 -6.83
C THR A 42 -7.43 -0.97 -7.17
N SER A 43 -8.57 -0.95 -7.87
CA SER A 43 -9.24 0.29 -8.28
C SER A 43 -9.88 1.08 -7.14
N GLY A 44 -10.14 0.42 -6.01
CA GLY A 44 -10.86 0.98 -4.87
C GLY A 44 -9.95 1.28 -3.70
N CYS A 45 -9.86 0.31 -2.77
CA CYS A 45 -9.18 0.51 -1.50
C CYS A 45 -7.67 0.72 -1.66
N VAL A 46 -7.03 -0.01 -2.56
CA VAL A 46 -5.58 0.14 -2.80
C VAL A 46 -5.29 1.52 -3.39
N ARG A 47 -6.00 1.91 -4.47
CA ARG A 47 -5.83 3.24 -5.09
C ARG A 47 -6.09 4.39 -4.13
N ALA A 48 -7.17 4.34 -3.36
CA ALA A 48 -7.48 5.38 -2.38
C ALA A 48 -6.41 5.47 -1.29
N THR A 49 -5.92 4.33 -0.80
CA THR A 49 -4.86 4.28 0.22
C THR A 49 -3.53 4.77 -0.34
N ALA A 50 -3.18 4.43 -1.59
CA ALA A 50 -1.95 4.90 -2.23
C ALA A 50 -1.95 6.43 -2.41
N LEU A 51 -3.07 7.01 -2.83
CA LEU A 51 -3.19 8.46 -2.93
C LEU A 51 -3.03 9.15 -1.57
N ASP A 52 -3.73 8.66 -0.54
CA ASP A 52 -3.63 9.23 0.80
C ASP A 52 -2.24 9.02 1.41
N ALA A 53 -1.59 7.88 1.16
CA ALA A 53 -0.22 7.63 1.58
C ALA A 53 0.71 8.73 1.04
N MET A 54 0.63 9.04 -0.25
CA MET A 54 1.36 10.17 -0.84
C MET A 54 1.01 11.51 -0.21
N GLN A 55 -0.27 11.79 0.03
CA GLN A 55 -0.71 13.04 0.65
C GLN A 55 -0.22 13.18 2.09
N HIS A 56 0.03 12.07 2.78
CA HIS A 56 0.62 12.00 4.10
C HIS A 56 2.15 11.85 4.08
N ASN A 57 2.79 12.04 2.92
CA ASN A 57 4.24 11.99 2.74
C ASN A 57 4.87 10.61 3.01
N PHE A 58 4.12 9.55 2.70
CA PHE A 58 4.61 8.18 2.64
C PHE A 58 4.54 7.68 1.18
N PRO A 59 5.64 7.78 0.40
CA PRO A 59 5.65 7.28 -0.97
C PRO A 59 5.23 5.80 -1.03
N PRO A 60 4.19 5.45 -1.82
CA PRO A 60 3.67 4.10 -1.83
C PRO A 60 4.31 3.26 -2.92
N PHE A 61 4.80 2.09 -2.52
CA PHE A 61 5.10 0.98 -3.40
C PHE A 61 3.84 0.09 -3.48
N VAL A 62 3.30 -0.13 -4.67
CA VAL A 62 2.16 -1.01 -4.91
C VAL A 62 2.66 -2.28 -5.57
N VAL A 63 2.48 -3.43 -4.90
CA VAL A 63 2.98 -4.72 -5.40
C VAL A 63 1.98 -5.31 -6.39
N ARG A 64 2.36 -5.37 -7.66
CA ARG A 64 1.48 -5.74 -8.79
C ARG A 64 0.82 -7.09 -8.58
N GLU A 65 1.58 -8.11 -8.20
CA GLU A 65 1.13 -9.49 -8.05
C GLU A 65 0.33 -9.70 -6.76
N ALA A 66 0.50 -8.82 -5.77
CA ALA A 66 -0.23 -8.85 -4.50
C ALA A 66 -1.48 -7.94 -4.48
N CYS A 67 -1.81 -7.34 -5.62
CA CYS A 67 -3.03 -6.55 -5.82
C CYS A 67 -3.98 -7.25 -6.78
N GLY A 68 -5.28 -7.02 -6.62
CA GLY A 68 -6.28 -7.60 -7.51
C GLY A 68 -7.56 -6.80 -7.63
N ASP A 69 -8.30 -7.05 -8.70
CA ASP A 69 -9.64 -6.53 -8.92
C ASP A 69 -10.55 -7.63 -9.49
N ARG A 70 -11.86 -7.37 -9.55
CA ARG A 70 -12.85 -8.32 -10.09
C ARG A 70 -12.67 -8.55 -11.59
N HIS A 71 -12.05 -7.60 -12.29
CA HIS A 71 -11.78 -7.69 -13.71
C HIS A 71 -10.35 -7.29 -14.03
N LYS A 72 -9.65 -8.10 -14.84
CA LYS A 72 -8.23 -7.90 -15.13
C LYS A 72 -7.95 -6.53 -15.77
N SER A 73 -8.76 -6.09 -16.73
CA SER A 73 -8.54 -4.78 -17.37
C SER A 73 -8.67 -3.62 -16.38
N VAL A 74 -9.59 -3.71 -15.41
CA VAL A 74 -9.74 -2.68 -14.37
C VAL A 74 -8.52 -2.67 -13.45
N ASN A 75 -8.03 -3.85 -13.06
CA ASN A 75 -6.79 -3.98 -12.31
C ASN A 75 -5.61 -3.32 -13.05
N ASP A 76 -5.37 -3.74 -14.29
CA ASP A 76 -4.22 -3.29 -15.09
C ASP A 76 -4.27 -1.78 -15.34
N SER A 77 -5.45 -1.23 -15.69
CA SER A 77 -5.60 0.21 -15.92
C SER A 77 -5.34 1.03 -14.65
N ASN A 78 -5.75 0.54 -13.48
CA ASN A 78 -5.52 1.26 -12.23
C ASN A 78 -4.06 1.18 -11.77
N LEU A 79 -3.40 0.04 -11.94
CA LEU A 79 -1.96 -0.07 -11.69
C LEU A 79 -1.19 0.90 -12.60
N PHE A 80 -1.50 0.93 -13.89
CA PHE A 80 -0.90 1.88 -14.83
C PHE A 80 -1.09 3.33 -14.37
N ASP A 81 -2.33 3.71 -14.04
CA ASP A 81 -2.66 5.07 -13.59
C ASP A 81 -1.89 5.50 -12.34
N MET A 82 -1.76 4.59 -11.36
CA MET A 82 -1.03 4.84 -10.12
C MET A 82 0.46 5.03 -10.41
N GLN A 83 1.06 4.16 -11.23
CA GLN A 83 2.48 4.22 -11.61
C GLN A 83 2.84 5.56 -12.27
N GLN A 84 1.94 6.13 -13.07
CA GLN A 84 2.20 7.37 -13.79
C GLN A 84 2.06 8.64 -12.92
N LYS A 85 1.48 8.53 -11.72
CA LYS A 85 1.01 9.72 -11.00
C LYS A 85 1.47 9.81 -9.55
N PHE A 86 1.38 8.73 -8.79
CA PHE A 86 1.51 8.82 -7.33
C PHE A 86 1.93 7.53 -6.62
N ALA A 87 2.34 6.48 -7.34
CA ALA A 87 2.89 5.28 -6.71
C ALA A 87 3.99 4.68 -7.56
N GLU A 88 4.89 3.93 -6.93
CA GLU A 88 5.80 3.04 -7.64
C GLU A 88 5.15 1.65 -7.73
N VAL A 89 4.89 1.17 -8.95
CA VAL A 89 4.27 -0.15 -9.14
C VAL A 89 5.33 -1.17 -9.47
N VAL A 90 5.67 -1.98 -8.48
CA VAL A 90 6.76 -2.96 -8.52
C VAL A 90 6.23 -4.38 -8.60
N SER A 91 7.07 -5.28 -9.10
CA SER A 91 6.87 -6.71 -8.96
C SER A 91 7.16 -7.20 -7.53
N GLU A 92 6.63 -8.37 -7.19
CA GLU A 92 6.98 -9.09 -5.96
C GLU A 92 8.49 -9.32 -5.83
N GLU A 93 9.18 -9.67 -6.92
CA GLU A 93 10.62 -9.90 -6.90
C GLU A 93 11.42 -8.63 -6.55
N GLU A 94 11.06 -7.51 -7.18
CA GLU A 94 11.69 -6.21 -6.93
C GLU A 94 11.50 -5.77 -5.48
N ILE A 95 10.28 -5.92 -4.92
CA ILE A 95 10.03 -5.48 -3.55
C ILE A 95 10.71 -6.37 -2.51
N MET A 96 10.75 -7.68 -2.74
CA MET A 96 11.46 -8.60 -1.84
C MET A 96 12.97 -8.31 -1.82
N THR A 97 13.54 -8.04 -3.00
CA THR A 97 14.94 -7.62 -3.11
C THR A 97 15.22 -6.33 -2.31
N LEU A 98 14.31 -5.35 -2.36
CA LEU A 98 14.42 -4.13 -1.58
C LEU A 98 14.35 -4.40 -0.07
N ILE A 99 13.37 -5.19 0.38
CA ILE A 99 13.19 -5.55 1.80
C ILE A 99 14.43 -6.24 2.35
N ASP A 100 14.98 -7.22 1.63
CA ASP A 100 16.17 -7.96 2.04
C ASP A 100 17.43 -7.06 2.11
N GLY A 101 17.46 -5.98 1.34
CA GLY A 101 18.52 -4.97 1.37
C GLY A 101 18.42 -3.98 2.54
N VAL A 102 17.27 -3.89 3.22
CA VAL A 102 17.09 -2.98 4.35
C VAL A 102 17.86 -3.49 5.57
N LYS A 103 18.82 -2.69 6.04
CA LYS A 103 19.49 -2.95 7.33
C LYS A 103 18.47 -2.78 8.46
N LYS A 104 18.23 -3.84 9.23
CA LYS A 104 17.47 -3.75 10.48
C LYS A 104 18.17 -2.75 11.41
N LYS A 105 17.42 -1.76 11.89
CA LYS A 105 17.88 -0.87 12.97
C LYS A 105 17.99 -1.63 14.28
#